data_AF-A0A1Q4VI50-F1
#
_entry.id   AF-A0A1Q4VI50-F1
#
_cell.length_a   1.000
_cell.length_b   1.000
_cell.length_c   1.000
_cell.angle_alpha   90.00
_cell.angle_beta   90.00
_cell.angle_gamma   90.00
#
_symmetry.space_group_name_H-M   'P 1'
#
loop_
_entity.id
_entity.type
_entity.pdbx_description
1 polymer ?
#
loop_
_entity_poly.entity_id
_entity_poly.type
_entity_poly.pdbx_seq_one_letter_code
_entity_poly.pdbx_strand_id
1 'polypeptide(L)'
;MDRKTYTAELAGLRELRAEITTAEKTVATAQKELDKLTAQRSRRVAGLAGYEGAQAPAIAKASGLTLADVVRIAPLLDPTPAAVRAAKADDQAAAVAAPALAPVAEPVAEPAVAVVPALTRPAPVLEQPAPVAPAAEATGAGVEDQAVAEQPAPAVAALVVPAVSVAPVAAAPRPAVEAGPRGLSTLPEGPAGARFEAVTTGLVSKRPNFTQQARSTVFLDAAAGMLAVRDQTVRLDLGARTPGEILDAVLATAPGTERVYITA
;
A
#
# COMPACT_ATOMS: atom_id res chain seq x y z
N MET A 1 36.78 20.20 -11.99
CA MET A 1 36.39 21.15 -10.93
C MET A 1 37.64 21.75 -10.33
N ASP A 2 37.61 23.02 -9.91
CA ASP A 2 38.74 23.65 -9.24
C ASP A 2 38.70 23.48 -7.71
N ARG A 3 39.84 23.73 -7.04
CA ARG A 3 39.99 23.52 -5.59
C ARG A 3 39.07 24.41 -4.75
N LYS A 4 38.75 25.63 -5.20
CA LYS A 4 37.91 26.56 -4.45
C LYS A 4 36.46 26.09 -4.46
N THR A 5 35.96 25.67 -5.61
CA THR A 5 34.61 25.10 -5.75
C THR A 5 34.46 23.82 -4.94
N TYR A 6 35.45 22.91 -4.98
CA TYR A 6 35.46 21.71 -4.11
C TYR A 6 35.38 22.04 -2.62
N THR A 7 36.13 23.05 -2.14
CA THR A 7 36.04 23.47 -0.74
C THR A 7 34.70 24.13 -0.38
N ALA A 8 34.03 24.77 -1.34
CA ALA A 8 32.70 25.35 -1.15
C ALA A 8 31.62 24.27 -1.06
N GLU A 9 31.64 23.25 -1.92
CA GLU A 9 30.73 22.10 -1.82
C GLU A 9 30.91 21.34 -0.50
N LEU A 10 32.15 21.14 -0.04
CA LEU A 10 32.39 20.55 1.27
C LEU A 10 31.85 21.42 2.43
N ALA A 11 31.72 22.73 2.28
CA ALA A 11 31.05 23.58 3.26
C ALA A 11 29.54 23.36 3.22
N GLY A 12 28.93 23.42 2.02
CA GLY A 12 27.50 23.15 1.82
C GLY A 12 27.06 21.76 2.30
N LEU A 13 27.88 20.72 2.12
CA LEU A 13 27.61 19.37 2.65
C LEU A 13 27.60 19.32 4.19
N ARG A 14 28.33 20.21 4.88
CA ARG A 14 28.27 20.31 6.35
C ARG A 14 27.02 21.03 6.82
N GLU A 15 26.59 22.06 6.09
CA GLU A 15 25.34 22.79 6.33
C GLU A 15 24.13 21.86 6.11
N LEU A 16 24.06 21.19 4.95
CA LEU A 16 23.04 20.17 4.65
C LEU A 16 23.00 19.06 5.70
N ARG A 17 24.15 18.59 6.21
CA ARG A 17 24.18 17.60 7.30
C ARG A 17 23.55 18.13 8.59
N ALA A 18 23.76 19.41 8.92
CA ALA A 18 23.15 20.04 10.09
C ALA A 18 21.63 20.24 9.92
N GLU A 19 21.18 20.59 8.71
CA GLU A 19 19.77 20.66 8.34
C GLU A 19 19.08 19.29 8.44
N ILE A 20 19.67 18.24 7.86
CA ILE A 20 19.18 16.86 7.94
C ILE A 20 19.07 16.42 9.41
N THR A 21 20.12 16.63 10.22
CA THR A 21 20.12 16.29 11.66
C THR A 21 19.02 17.05 12.43
N THR A 22 18.60 18.22 11.95
CA THR A 22 17.52 19.02 12.54
C THR A 22 16.15 18.52 12.10
N ALA A 23 15.99 18.19 10.81
CA ALA A 23 14.78 17.58 10.26
C ALA A 23 14.48 16.22 10.92
N GLU A 24 15.48 15.36 11.08
CA GLU A 24 15.38 14.06 11.77
C GLU A 24 14.85 14.21 13.21
N LYS A 25 15.35 15.20 13.96
CA LYS A 25 14.87 15.49 15.33
C LYS A 25 13.41 15.94 15.35
N THR A 26 13.00 16.74 14.37
CA THR A 26 11.61 17.18 14.22
C THR A 26 10.69 15.98 13.91
N VAL A 27 11.08 15.12 12.96
CA VAL A 27 10.35 13.88 12.62
C VAL A 27 10.27 12.95 13.83
N ALA A 28 11.38 12.72 14.54
CA ALA A 28 11.41 11.89 15.74
C ALA A 28 10.56 12.44 16.91
N THR A 29 10.34 13.75 16.95
CA THR A 29 9.44 14.39 17.92
C THR A 29 7.98 14.21 17.51
N ALA A 30 7.65 14.50 16.25
CA ALA A 30 6.30 14.30 15.70
C ALA A 30 5.85 12.83 15.80
N GLN A 31 6.75 11.87 15.53
CA GLN A 31 6.44 10.45 15.66
C GLN A 31 6.04 10.06 17.10
N LYS A 32 6.76 10.56 18.12
CA LYS A 32 6.41 10.32 19.53
C LYS A 32 5.02 10.88 19.88
N GLU A 33 4.61 12.00 19.28
CA GLU A 33 3.27 12.57 19.47
C GLU A 33 2.20 11.72 18.77
N LEU A 34 2.47 11.23 17.55
CA LEU A 34 1.59 10.29 16.84
C LEU A 34 1.43 8.97 17.58
N ASP A 35 2.51 8.43 18.15
CA ASP A 35 2.49 7.20 18.97
C ASP A 35 1.66 7.40 20.24
N LYS A 36 1.81 8.56 20.91
CA LYS A 36 1.01 8.93 22.09
C LYS A 36 -0.48 9.04 21.76
N LEU A 37 -0.84 9.71 20.66
CA LEU A 37 -2.23 9.82 20.21
C LEU A 37 -2.80 8.46 19.79
N THR A 38 -2.00 7.63 19.12
CA THR A 38 -2.38 6.26 18.73
C THR A 38 -2.63 5.39 19.96
N ALA A 39 -1.75 5.43 20.96
CA ALA A 39 -1.95 4.74 22.23
C ALA A 39 -3.19 5.24 22.98
N GLN A 40 -3.47 6.55 22.97
CA GLN A 40 -4.69 7.12 23.56
C GLN A 40 -5.95 6.64 22.84
N ARG A 41 -5.92 6.58 21.49
CA ARG A 41 -7.01 6.02 20.68
C ARG A 41 -7.26 4.55 21.04
N SER A 42 -6.22 3.72 21.10
CA SER A 42 -6.35 2.30 21.45
C SER A 42 -6.92 2.10 22.85
N ARG A 43 -6.51 2.90 23.84
CA ARG A 43 -7.09 2.88 25.20
C ARG A 43 -8.59 3.25 25.20
N ARG A 44 -9.01 4.23 24.39
CA ARG A 44 -10.43 4.59 24.24
C ARG A 44 -11.23 3.46 23.58
N VAL A 45 -10.70 2.82 22.55
CA VAL A 45 -11.32 1.67 21.88
C VAL A 45 -11.48 0.49 22.86
N ALA A 46 -10.44 0.18 23.64
CA ALA A 46 -10.51 -0.85 24.68
C ALA A 46 -11.52 -0.50 25.79
N GLY A 47 -11.59 0.77 26.22
CA GLY A 47 -12.58 1.21 27.21
C GLY A 47 -14.04 1.12 26.71
N LEU A 48 -14.28 1.44 25.44
CA LEU A 48 -15.61 1.30 24.81
C LEU A 48 -16.08 -0.17 24.73
N ALA A 49 -15.16 -1.13 24.77
CA ALA A 49 -15.49 -2.56 24.74
C ALA A 49 -16.17 -3.07 26.03
N GLY A 50 -16.10 -2.31 27.12
CA GLY A 50 -16.79 -2.63 28.38
C GLY A 50 -18.27 -2.23 28.41
N TYR A 51 -18.81 -1.62 27.36
CA TYR A 51 -20.23 -1.28 27.26
C TYR A 51 -21.00 -2.39 26.55
N GLU A 52 -22.06 -2.93 27.17
CA GLU A 52 -22.79 -4.09 26.64
C GLU A 52 -23.43 -3.85 25.25
N GLY A 53 -23.81 -2.60 24.95
CA GLY A 53 -24.33 -2.20 23.64
C GLY A 53 -23.25 -1.85 22.60
N ALA A 54 -21.97 -2.10 22.89
CA ALA A 54 -20.86 -1.73 22.00
C ALA A 54 -20.83 -2.61 20.74
N GLN A 55 -20.77 -1.96 19.58
CA GLN A 55 -20.70 -2.65 18.29
C GLN A 55 -19.36 -2.32 17.60
N ALA A 56 -18.59 -3.36 17.26
CA ALA A 56 -17.31 -3.20 16.56
C ALA A 56 -17.40 -2.36 15.27
N PRO A 57 -18.44 -2.48 14.40
CA PRO A 57 -18.57 -1.63 13.21
C PRO A 57 -18.73 -0.13 13.53
N ALA A 58 -19.46 0.21 14.61
CA ALA A 58 -19.64 1.59 15.03
C ALA A 58 -18.34 2.17 15.62
N ILE A 59 -17.63 1.38 16.41
CA ILE A 59 -16.35 1.77 17.02
C ILE A 59 -15.24 1.88 15.96
N ALA A 60 -15.21 0.99 14.96
CA ALA A 60 -14.29 1.07 13.82
C ALA A 60 -14.49 2.38 13.04
N LYS A 61 -15.74 2.68 12.67
CA LYS A 61 -16.11 3.94 11.98
C LYS A 61 -15.72 5.18 12.79
N ALA A 62 -15.94 5.18 14.11
CA ALA A 62 -15.65 6.32 14.98
C ALA A 62 -14.15 6.51 15.27
N SER A 63 -13.35 5.43 15.24
CA SER A 63 -11.90 5.47 15.53
C SER A 63 -11.00 5.57 14.30
N GLY A 64 -11.57 5.46 13.09
CA GLY A 64 -10.79 5.42 11.85
C GLY A 64 -9.87 4.18 11.80
N LEU A 65 -10.34 3.06 12.35
CA LEU A 65 -9.65 1.76 12.35
C LEU A 65 -10.45 0.76 11.52
N THR A 66 -9.78 -0.29 11.04
CA THR A 66 -10.49 -1.43 10.45
C THR A 66 -11.22 -2.22 11.53
N LEU A 67 -12.24 -3.00 11.14
CA LEU A 67 -12.94 -3.90 12.04
C LEU A 67 -11.97 -4.90 12.70
N ALA A 68 -10.99 -5.40 11.95
CA ALA A 68 -9.97 -6.33 12.45
C ALA A 68 -9.04 -5.69 13.50
N ASP A 69 -8.66 -4.42 13.32
CA ASP A 69 -7.83 -3.71 14.30
C ASP A 69 -8.59 -3.41 15.60
N VAL A 70 -9.90 -3.07 15.49
CA VAL A 70 -10.76 -2.92 16.67
C VAL A 70 -10.87 -4.25 17.42
N VAL A 71 -11.09 -5.37 16.75
CA VAL A 71 -11.14 -6.69 17.39
C VAL A 71 -9.77 -7.10 17.97
N ARG A 72 -8.64 -6.71 17.36
CA ARG A 72 -7.30 -6.93 17.93
C ARG A 72 -7.07 -6.14 19.22
N ILE A 73 -7.59 -4.91 19.32
CA ILE A 73 -7.49 -4.07 20.52
C ILE A 73 -8.52 -4.48 21.59
N ALA A 74 -9.70 -4.92 21.16
CA ALA A 74 -10.84 -5.25 21.99
C ALA A 74 -11.49 -6.59 21.55
N PRO A 75 -10.92 -7.75 21.94
CA PRO A 75 -11.41 -9.06 21.50
C PRO A 75 -12.85 -9.37 21.91
N LEU A 76 -13.37 -8.72 22.96
CA LEU A 76 -14.77 -8.84 23.41
C LEU A 76 -15.78 -8.36 22.35
N LEU A 77 -15.36 -7.52 21.41
CA LEU A 77 -16.21 -6.98 20.34
C LEU A 77 -16.18 -7.83 19.06
N ASP A 78 -15.53 -9.00 19.09
CA ASP A 78 -15.48 -9.93 17.96
C ASP A 78 -16.91 -10.31 17.48
N PRO A 79 -17.30 -9.93 16.25
CA PRO A 79 -18.64 -10.21 15.72
C PRO A 79 -18.84 -11.69 15.33
N THR A 80 -17.81 -12.52 15.43
CA THR A 80 -17.92 -13.97 15.20
C THR A 80 -18.93 -14.57 16.21
N PRO A 81 -19.96 -15.31 15.77
CA PRO A 81 -20.90 -15.94 16.68
C PRO A 81 -20.18 -16.96 17.57
N ALA A 82 -20.58 -17.06 18.84
CA ALA A 82 -19.87 -17.83 19.86
C ALA A 82 -19.62 -19.31 19.48
N ALA A 83 -20.52 -19.91 18.70
CA ALA A 83 -20.35 -21.27 18.18
C ALA A 83 -19.14 -21.43 17.24
N VAL A 84 -18.87 -20.44 16.39
CA VAL A 84 -17.69 -20.44 15.49
C VAL A 84 -16.40 -20.11 16.27
N ARG A 85 -16.52 -19.34 17.36
CA ARG A 85 -15.40 -19.09 18.28
C ARG A 85 -15.00 -20.34 19.07
N ALA A 86 -15.97 -21.13 19.53
CA ALA A 86 -15.74 -22.41 20.19
C ALA A 86 -15.01 -23.40 19.27
N ALA A 87 -15.55 -23.64 18.07
CA ALA A 87 -14.92 -24.54 17.09
C ALA A 87 -13.46 -24.19 16.77
N LYS A 88 -13.12 -22.90 16.68
CA LYS A 88 -11.74 -22.44 16.45
C LYS A 88 -10.84 -22.56 17.69
N ALA A 89 -11.40 -22.46 18.90
CA ALA A 89 -10.67 -22.69 20.13
C ALA A 89 -10.35 -24.18 20.32
N ASP A 90 -11.26 -25.08 19.92
CA ASP A 90 -11.05 -26.53 20.00
C ASP A 90 -9.95 -27.00 19.03
N ASP A 91 -9.92 -26.51 17.78
CA ASP A 91 -8.82 -26.73 16.84
C ASP A 91 -7.47 -26.23 17.39
N GLN A 92 -7.47 -25.08 18.08
CA GLN A 92 -6.25 -24.49 18.62
C GLN A 92 -5.79 -25.16 19.93
N ALA A 93 -6.71 -25.74 20.71
CA ALA A 93 -6.40 -26.57 21.87
C ALA A 93 -5.86 -27.96 21.45
N ALA A 94 -6.41 -28.55 20.38
CA ALA A 94 -5.91 -29.78 19.79
C ALA A 94 -4.45 -29.64 19.29
N ALA A 95 -4.07 -28.47 18.79
CA ALA A 95 -2.69 -28.18 18.36
C ALA A 95 -1.67 -28.05 19.51
N VAL A 96 -2.11 -27.90 20.77
CA VAL A 96 -1.22 -27.85 21.95
C VAL A 96 -1.12 -29.22 22.64
N ALA A 97 -2.05 -30.14 22.36
CA ALA A 97 -2.06 -31.51 22.87
C ALA A 97 -1.21 -32.49 22.05
N ALA A 98 0.03 -32.11 21.71
CA ALA A 98 1.01 -33.07 21.21
C ALA A 98 1.41 -34.04 22.35
N PRO A 99 1.28 -35.36 22.20
CA PRO A 99 1.49 -36.31 23.30
C PRO A 99 2.95 -36.36 23.75
N ALA A 100 3.12 -36.57 25.06
CA ALA A 100 4.40 -36.49 25.75
C ALA A 100 5.44 -37.51 25.22
N LEU A 101 6.69 -37.04 25.11
CA LEU A 101 7.87 -37.87 24.97
C LEU A 101 8.00 -38.83 26.17
N ALA A 102 7.95 -40.14 25.91
CA ALA A 102 8.37 -41.15 26.87
C ALA A 102 9.90 -41.35 26.79
N PRO A 103 10.63 -41.42 27.91
CA PRO A 103 12.09 -41.51 27.91
C PRO A 103 12.57 -42.96 27.78
N VAL A 104 13.50 -43.24 26.86
CA VAL A 104 14.25 -44.51 26.83
C VAL A 104 15.75 -44.23 26.58
N ALA A 105 16.53 -44.64 27.57
CA ALA A 105 17.97 -44.75 27.73
C ALA A 105 18.92 -44.71 26.50
N GLU A 106 19.98 -43.90 26.64
CA GLU A 106 21.36 -44.14 26.16
C GLU A 106 22.04 -45.29 26.96
N PRO A 107 23.26 -45.82 26.63
CA PRO A 107 24.28 -45.32 25.69
C PRO A 107 24.96 -46.39 24.77
N VAL A 108 26.06 -45.97 24.13
CA VAL A 108 27.19 -46.75 23.56
C VAL A 108 27.07 -47.19 22.09
N ALA A 109 27.73 -46.43 21.19
CA ALA A 109 28.98 -46.87 20.54
C ALA A 109 29.58 -45.78 19.64
N GLU A 110 30.78 -45.31 19.98
CA GLU A 110 31.71 -44.67 19.03
C GLU A 110 32.32 -45.78 18.12
N PRO A 111 32.77 -45.47 16.88
CA PRO A 111 34.10 -44.88 16.78
C PRO A 111 34.27 -43.78 15.72
N ALA A 112 35.24 -42.91 15.97
CA ALA A 112 35.72 -41.91 15.04
C ALA A 112 36.35 -42.48 13.75
N VAL A 113 36.14 -41.79 12.61
CA VAL A 113 37.21 -41.50 11.66
C VAL A 113 37.03 -40.08 11.13
N ALA A 114 38.07 -39.25 11.25
CA ALA A 114 38.10 -37.91 10.67
C ALA A 114 38.69 -37.94 9.25
N VAL A 115 38.10 -37.20 8.29
CA VAL A 115 38.84 -36.70 7.13
C VAL A 115 38.32 -35.31 6.74
N VAL A 116 39.21 -34.32 6.74
CA VAL A 116 39.07 -33.03 6.03
C VAL A 116 40.14 -33.00 4.94
N PRO A 117 39.80 -32.62 3.71
CA PRO A 117 40.51 -31.50 3.06
C PRO A 117 39.51 -30.60 2.29
N ALA A 118 39.48 -29.28 2.49
CA ALA A 118 40.53 -28.29 2.27
C ALA A 118 40.89 -28.06 0.78
N LEU A 119 40.59 -26.84 0.31
CA LEU A 119 41.23 -26.09 -0.78
C LEU A 119 41.19 -26.67 -2.21
N THR A 120 40.35 -26.06 -3.05
CA THR A 120 40.83 -25.61 -4.38
C THR A 120 40.28 -24.24 -4.75
N ARG A 121 41.19 -23.28 -4.89
CA ARG A 121 41.00 -21.98 -5.57
C ARG A 121 41.22 -22.23 -7.06
N PRO A 122 40.50 -21.53 -7.96
CA PRO A 122 41.24 -20.57 -8.76
C PRO A 122 40.48 -19.25 -9.02
N ALA A 123 41.28 -18.22 -9.26
CA ALA A 123 40.94 -17.00 -9.97
C ALA A 123 42.19 -16.62 -10.80
N PRO A 124 42.13 -15.67 -11.75
CA PRO A 124 40.98 -15.10 -12.46
C PRO A 124 41.07 -15.42 -13.98
N VAL A 125 40.08 -15.02 -14.77
CA VAL A 125 40.25 -14.82 -16.22
C VAL A 125 39.81 -13.40 -16.58
N LEU A 126 40.71 -12.66 -17.21
CA LEU A 126 40.46 -11.36 -17.82
C LEU A 126 39.90 -11.60 -19.22
N GLU A 127 38.79 -10.97 -19.58
CA GLU A 127 38.55 -10.66 -20.99
C GLU A 127 37.83 -9.31 -21.14
N GLN A 128 38.65 -8.32 -21.49
CA GLN A 128 38.24 -6.96 -21.85
C GLN A 128 38.23 -6.87 -23.37
N PRO A 129 37.14 -6.38 -23.96
CA PRO A 129 37.27 -5.55 -25.16
C PRO A 129 36.49 -4.25 -25.04
N ALA A 130 37.23 -3.16 -25.18
CA ALA A 130 36.76 -1.86 -25.64
C ALA A 130 37.58 -1.51 -26.89
N PRO A 131 37.30 -0.41 -27.62
CA PRO A 131 36.00 0.21 -27.92
C PRO A 131 35.80 0.32 -29.46
N VAL A 132 34.58 0.63 -29.92
CA VAL A 132 34.39 1.19 -31.28
C VAL A 132 33.41 2.36 -31.24
N ALA A 133 33.95 3.56 -31.51
CA ALA A 133 33.25 4.69 -32.10
C ALA A 133 33.93 4.94 -33.48
N PRO A 134 33.29 5.60 -34.48
CA PRO A 134 33.18 7.07 -34.40
C PRO A 134 31.97 7.72 -35.15
N ALA A 135 31.94 9.07 -35.10
CA ALA A 135 31.31 10.03 -36.04
C ALA A 135 29.76 10.13 -36.04
N ALA A 136 29.16 11.26 -35.63
CA ALA A 136 28.93 12.53 -36.38
C ALA A 136 27.76 12.40 -37.39
N GLU A 137 26.86 13.35 -37.68
CA GLU A 137 26.64 14.78 -37.32
C GLU A 137 25.15 15.14 -37.71
N ALA A 138 24.49 16.30 -37.51
CA ALA A 138 24.85 17.63 -37.01
C ALA A 138 23.62 18.43 -36.45
N THR A 139 23.90 19.63 -35.91
CA THR A 139 23.15 20.91 -35.81
C THR A 139 21.62 21.03 -35.97
N GLY A 140 20.99 21.81 -35.09
CA GLY A 140 19.63 22.37 -35.28
C GLY A 140 19.18 23.31 -34.16
N ALA A 141 19.66 24.56 -34.15
CA ALA A 141 19.22 25.57 -33.18
C ALA A 141 17.92 26.29 -33.62
N GLY A 142 17.08 26.66 -32.66
CA GLY A 142 15.86 27.45 -32.89
C GLY A 142 15.34 28.05 -31.58
N VAL A 143 15.47 29.37 -31.45
CA VAL A 143 14.92 30.20 -30.36
C VAL A 143 13.74 30.99 -30.95
N GLU A 144 12.75 31.30 -30.11
CA GLU A 144 11.68 32.35 -30.19
C GLU A 144 10.40 31.75 -29.56
N ASP A 145 10.01 32.11 -28.33
CA ASP A 145 9.49 33.40 -27.85
C ASP A 145 8.11 33.76 -28.45
N GLN A 146 7.04 33.50 -27.71
CA GLN A 146 5.85 34.35 -27.80
C GLN A 146 4.95 34.37 -26.56
N ALA A 147 4.56 35.61 -26.25
CA ALA A 147 3.88 36.08 -25.07
C ALA A 147 2.37 35.78 -24.97
N VAL A 148 1.87 35.84 -23.73
CA VAL A 148 0.62 36.50 -23.27
C VAL A 148 -0.69 36.25 -24.04
N ALA A 149 -1.67 35.71 -23.30
CA ALA A 149 -3.07 36.12 -23.41
C ALA A 149 -3.75 36.10 -22.01
N GLU A 150 -4.54 37.12 -21.72
CA GLU A 150 -5.06 37.47 -20.38
C GLU A 150 -6.60 37.31 -20.32
N GLN A 151 -7.14 36.91 -19.16
CA GLN A 151 -8.52 37.19 -18.70
C GLN A 151 -9.70 36.51 -19.48
N PRO A 152 -10.96 36.47 -18.96
CA PRO A 152 -11.48 36.91 -17.66
C PRO A 152 -12.09 35.82 -16.75
N ALA A 153 -12.14 36.15 -15.46
CA ALA A 153 -13.09 35.59 -14.50
C ALA A 153 -14.45 36.32 -14.56
N PRO A 154 -15.51 35.73 -14.01
CA PRO A 154 -16.53 36.52 -13.31
C PRO A 154 -16.71 36.07 -11.85
N ALA A 155 -16.59 37.03 -10.94
CA ALA A 155 -17.43 37.07 -9.73
C ALA A 155 -18.84 37.57 -10.15
N VAL A 156 -19.91 37.54 -9.36
CA VAL A 156 -20.13 37.40 -7.92
C VAL A 156 -21.55 36.83 -7.71
N ALA A 157 -21.81 36.11 -6.61
CA ALA A 157 -23.11 36.15 -5.92
C ALA A 157 -23.06 35.37 -4.58
N ALA A 158 -22.88 36.07 -3.48
CA ALA A 158 -23.23 35.53 -2.17
C ALA A 158 -24.75 35.66 -1.98
N LEU A 159 -25.45 34.57 -1.66
CA LEU A 159 -26.82 34.64 -1.15
C LEU A 159 -26.85 34.09 0.27
N VAL A 160 -27.11 34.99 1.22
CA VAL A 160 -27.46 34.65 2.59
C VAL A 160 -28.93 34.26 2.62
N VAL A 161 -29.25 33.12 3.23
CA VAL A 161 -30.62 32.68 3.54
C VAL A 161 -30.58 32.04 4.94
N PRO A 162 -31.60 32.26 5.80
CA PRO A 162 -31.39 32.20 7.24
C PRO A 162 -31.44 30.79 7.82
N ALA A 163 -30.82 30.63 9.00
CA ALA A 163 -30.88 29.41 9.78
C ALA A 163 -32.31 29.13 10.28
N VAL A 164 -32.89 28.00 9.85
CA VAL A 164 -34.09 27.42 10.47
C VAL A 164 -33.65 26.30 11.41
N SER A 165 -33.88 26.48 12.70
CA SER A 165 -33.67 25.42 13.70
C SER A 165 -34.65 24.27 13.45
N VAL A 166 -34.12 23.11 13.06
CA VAL A 166 -34.92 21.87 12.96
C VAL A 166 -34.79 21.12 14.27
N ALA A 167 -35.88 21.07 15.04
CA ALA A 167 -35.99 20.24 16.24
C ALA A 167 -35.84 18.74 15.88
N PRO A 168 -35.40 17.88 16.81
CA PRO A 168 -35.24 16.45 16.52
C PRO A 168 -36.60 15.81 16.23
N VAL A 169 -36.85 15.50 14.96
CA VAL A 169 -38.01 14.71 14.55
C VAL A 169 -37.85 13.31 15.12
N ALA A 170 -38.80 12.90 15.97
CA ALA A 170 -38.87 11.57 16.52
C ALA A 170 -38.89 10.52 15.40
N ALA A 171 -38.10 9.46 15.55
CA ALA A 171 -38.01 8.40 14.55
C ALA A 171 -39.37 7.74 14.34
N ALA A 172 -39.95 7.89 13.15
CA ALA A 172 -41.12 7.13 12.74
C ALA A 172 -40.81 5.62 12.80
N PRO A 173 -41.73 4.77 13.29
CA PRO A 173 -41.52 3.34 13.34
C PRO A 173 -41.31 2.81 11.92
N ARG A 174 -40.17 2.17 11.68
CA ARG A 174 -39.93 1.46 10.42
C ARG A 174 -40.93 0.31 10.32
N PRO A 175 -41.73 0.19 9.24
CA PRO A 175 -42.51 -1.02 9.04
C PRO A 175 -41.54 -2.21 8.93
N ALA A 176 -41.88 -3.31 9.60
CA ALA A 176 -41.12 -4.53 9.46
C ALA A 176 -41.24 -5.01 8.01
N VAL A 177 -40.11 -5.07 7.29
CA VAL A 177 -40.08 -5.64 5.95
C VAL A 177 -40.17 -7.15 6.09
N GLU A 178 -41.41 -7.64 5.98
CA GLU A 178 -41.71 -9.06 5.89
C GLU A 178 -40.93 -9.68 4.72
N ALA A 179 -40.23 -10.79 4.96
CA ALA A 179 -39.32 -11.41 4.01
C ALA A 179 -40.07 -12.24 2.94
N GLY A 180 -41.00 -11.61 2.24
CA GLY A 180 -41.62 -12.16 1.04
C GLY A 180 -40.64 -12.27 -0.14
N PRO A 181 -40.99 -13.03 -1.19
CA PRO A 181 -40.19 -13.08 -2.42
C PRO A 181 -40.05 -11.67 -2.99
N ARG A 182 -38.81 -11.26 -3.30
CA ARG A 182 -38.50 -9.90 -3.74
C ARG A 182 -39.19 -9.62 -5.09
N GLY A 183 -40.27 -8.85 -5.06
CA GLY A 183 -40.93 -8.37 -6.27
C GLY A 183 -39.96 -7.54 -7.12
N LEU A 184 -39.89 -7.82 -8.41
CA LEU A 184 -39.19 -6.97 -9.36
C LEU A 184 -39.95 -5.65 -9.52
N SER A 185 -39.24 -4.54 -9.71
CA SER A 185 -39.85 -3.25 -10.02
C SER A 185 -40.57 -3.33 -11.37
N THR A 186 -41.90 -3.30 -11.35
CA THR A 186 -42.72 -3.28 -12.56
C THR A 186 -42.70 -1.88 -13.20
N LEU A 187 -42.78 -1.82 -14.52
CA LEU A 187 -42.96 -0.56 -15.24
C LEU A 187 -44.35 0.03 -14.90
N PRO A 188 -44.49 1.36 -14.77
CA PRO A 188 -45.78 1.99 -14.53
C PRO A 188 -46.67 1.85 -15.77
N GLU A 189 -47.96 1.57 -15.60
CA GLU A 189 -48.88 1.41 -16.72
C GLU A 189 -49.18 2.74 -17.46
N GLY A 190 -49.66 2.63 -18.70
CA GLY A 190 -50.12 3.77 -19.50
C GLY A 190 -49.00 4.67 -20.06
N PRO A 191 -49.24 5.99 -20.24
CA PRO A 191 -48.33 6.87 -20.97
C PRO A 191 -46.99 7.14 -20.26
N ALA A 192 -46.87 6.77 -18.98
CA ALA A 192 -45.60 6.78 -18.26
C ALA A 192 -44.74 5.55 -18.62
N GLY A 193 -45.35 4.37 -18.73
CA GLY A 193 -44.70 3.12 -19.14
C GLY A 193 -44.23 3.13 -20.59
N ALA A 194 -45.06 3.65 -21.49
CA ALA A 194 -44.77 3.74 -22.93
C ALA A 194 -43.45 4.48 -23.24
N ARG A 195 -42.92 5.31 -22.33
CA ARG A 195 -41.61 5.98 -22.45
C ARG A 195 -40.43 5.02 -22.35
N PHE A 196 -40.58 3.90 -21.66
CA PHE A 196 -39.56 2.85 -21.54
C PHE A 196 -39.58 1.89 -22.74
N GLU A 197 -40.72 1.76 -23.42
CA GLU A 197 -40.88 0.99 -24.65
C GLU A 197 -40.55 1.82 -25.91
N ALA A 198 -40.51 3.14 -25.80
CA ALA A 198 -40.24 4.06 -26.91
C ALA A 198 -38.83 3.86 -27.49
N VAL A 199 -38.76 3.41 -28.74
CA VAL A 199 -37.52 3.26 -29.50
C VAL A 199 -36.91 4.65 -29.73
N THR A 200 -35.91 5.01 -28.92
CA THR A 200 -35.14 6.23 -29.09
C THR A 200 -34.26 6.11 -30.34
N THR A 201 -34.66 6.75 -31.42
CA THR A 201 -33.88 6.80 -32.67
C THR A 201 -32.67 7.72 -32.53
N GLY A 202 -31.63 7.50 -33.33
CA GLY A 202 -30.42 8.33 -33.32
C GLY A 202 -29.42 8.04 -32.19
N LEU A 203 -29.64 7.00 -31.37
CA LEU A 203 -28.66 6.50 -30.39
C LEU A 203 -27.44 5.86 -31.09
N VAL A 204 -26.48 6.68 -31.48
CA VAL A 204 -25.17 6.23 -31.97
C VAL A 204 -24.21 6.12 -30.79
N SER A 205 -23.92 4.89 -30.36
CA SER A 205 -22.87 4.64 -29.36
C SER A 205 -21.50 4.98 -29.95
N LYS A 206 -20.98 6.18 -29.64
CA LYS A 206 -19.56 6.48 -29.82
C LYS A 206 -18.79 5.68 -28.78
N ARG A 207 -18.06 4.64 -29.21
CA ARG A 207 -17.11 3.96 -28.34
C ARG A 207 -16.09 5.00 -27.84
N PRO A 208 -15.79 5.07 -26.54
CA PRO A 208 -14.71 5.93 -26.06
C PRO A 208 -13.39 5.47 -26.69
N ASN A 209 -12.56 6.42 -27.10
CA ASN A 209 -11.22 6.13 -27.60
C ASN A 209 -10.36 5.61 -26.45
N PHE A 210 -10.29 4.29 -26.31
CA PHE A 210 -9.43 3.65 -25.32
C PHE A 210 -7.97 3.68 -25.80
N THR A 211 -7.15 4.51 -25.16
CA THR A 211 -5.70 4.52 -25.36
C THR A 211 -5.03 3.66 -24.30
N GLN A 212 -4.39 2.56 -24.73
CA GLN A 212 -3.63 1.72 -23.82
C GLN A 212 -2.28 2.39 -23.50
N GLN A 213 -2.13 2.94 -22.30
CA GLN A 213 -0.85 3.46 -21.83
C GLN A 213 0.12 2.31 -21.56
N ALA A 214 1.28 2.33 -22.24
CA ALA A 214 2.40 1.45 -21.92
C ALA A 214 3.04 1.92 -20.61
N ARG A 215 2.97 1.08 -19.56
CA ARG A 215 3.51 1.38 -18.23
C ARG A 215 4.82 0.64 -18.02
N SER A 216 5.84 1.33 -17.50
CA SER A 216 7.13 0.72 -17.20
C SER A 216 6.96 -0.41 -16.18
N THR A 217 7.39 -1.61 -16.57
CA THR A 217 7.14 -2.86 -15.85
C THR A 217 8.44 -3.64 -15.69
N VAL A 218 8.68 -4.17 -14.50
CA VAL A 218 9.84 -5.02 -14.17
C VAL A 218 9.39 -6.27 -13.44
N PHE A 219 10.20 -7.33 -13.52
CA PHE A 219 9.94 -8.60 -12.83
C PHE A 219 11.07 -8.88 -11.84
N LEU A 220 10.73 -9.10 -10.58
CA LEU A 220 11.67 -9.39 -9.50
C LEU A 220 11.47 -10.83 -9.02
N ASP A 221 12.51 -11.65 -9.16
CA ASP A 221 12.68 -12.86 -8.36
C ASP A 221 13.27 -12.47 -6.99
N ALA A 222 12.44 -12.47 -5.96
CA ALA A 222 12.84 -12.15 -4.59
C ALA A 222 13.59 -13.29 -3.88
N ALA A 223 13.50 -14.53 -4.39
CA ALA A 223 14.25 -15.66 -3.87
C ALA A 223 15.71 -15.60 -4.32
N ALA A 224 15.94 -15.41 -5.63
CA ALA A 224 17.27 -15.29 -6.22
C ALA A 224 17.89 -13.87 -6.13
N GLY A 225 17.06 -12.84 -5.95
CA GLY A 225 17.47 -11.43 -6.00
C GLY A 225 17.73 -10.94 -7.44
N MET A 226 16.94 -11.37 -8.41
CA MET A 226 17.14 -11.05 -9.83
C MET A 226 16.02 -10.17 -10.37
N LEU A 227 16.37 -8.99 -10.88
CA LEU A 227 15.44 -8.05 -11.50
C LEU A 227 15.59 -8.07 -13.03
N ALA A 228 14.53 -8.42 -13.75
CA ALA A 228 14.42 -8.26 -15.19
C ALA A 228 13.86 -6.86 -15.51
N VAL A 229 14.65 -6.05 -16.23
CA VAL A 229 14.35 -4.67 -16.63
C VAL A 229 14.55 -4.56 -18.14
N ARG A 230 13.45 -4.42 -18.90
CA ARG A 230 13.46 -4.41 -20.37
C ARG A 230 14.24 -5.62 -20.92
N ASP A 231 15.39 -5.38 -21.52
CA ASP A 231 16.21 -6.37 -22.23
C ASP A 231 17.37 -6.91 -21.38
N GLN A 232 17.40 -6.60 -20.08
CA GLN A 232 18.49 -6.91 -19.15
C GLN A 232 17.98 -7.62 -17.89
N THR A 233 18.84 -8.47 -17.31
CA THR A 233 18.66 -9.03 -15.97
C THR A 233 19.80 -8.58 -15.07
N VAL A 234 19.45 -7.95 -13.95
CA VAL A 234 20.38 -7.36 -12.99
C VAL A 234 20.19 -8.03 -11.64
N ARG A 235 21.28 -8.38 -10.95
CA ARG A 235 21.20 -8.91 -9.59
C ARG A 235 21.09 -7.74 -8.60
N LEU A 236 20.06 -7.76 -7.77
CA LEU A 236 19.86 -6.84 -6.66
C LEU A 236 20.37 -7.44 -5.36
N ASP A 237 20.92 -6.59 -4.50
CA ASP A 237 20.96 -6.87 -3.07
C ASP A 237 19.62 -6.42 -2.46
N LEU A 238 18.89 -7.35 -1.86
CA LEU A 238 17.57 -7.11 -1.26
C LEU A 238 17.63 -6.93 0.26
N GLY A 239 18.83 -6.91 0.86
CA GLY A 239 19.01 -6.63 2.30
C GLY A 239 18.21 -7.60 3.20
N ALA A 240 17.46 -7.04 4.16
CA ALA A 240 16.59 -7.82 5.04
C ALA A 240 15.27 -8.27 4.36
N ARG A 241 15.13 -8.07 3.04
CA ARG A 241 13.96 -8.41 2.21
C ARG A 241 12.67 -7.77 2.72
N THR A 242 12.78 -6.60 3.35
CA THR A 242 11.59 -5.83 3.74
C THR A 242 10.97 -5.17 2.50
N PRO A 243 9.64 -4.92 2.47
CA PRO A 243 8.99 -4.27 1.32
C PRO A 243 9.59 -2.89 0.98
N GLY A 244 10.11 -2.16 1.97
CA GLY A 244 10.80 -0.88 1.76
C GLY A 244 12.12 -1.06 1.00
N GLU A 245 13.05 -1.85 1.54
CA GLU A 245 14.34 -2.12 0.92
C GLU A 245 14.21 -2.71 -0.50
N ILE A 246 13.22 -3.58 -0.71
CA ILE A 246 12.92 -4.13 -2.04
C ILE A 246 12.51 -3.02 -3.02
N LEU A 247 11.61 -2.13 -2.63
CA LEU A 247 11.18 -1.02 -3.49
C LEU A 247 12.31 -0.02 -3.73
N ASP A 248 13.10 0.31 -2.72
CA ASP A 248 14.24 1.21 -2.83
C ASP A 248 15.31 0.64 -3.79
N ALA A 249 15.67 -0.64 -3.65
CA ALA A 249 16.63 -1.32 -4.54
C ALA A 249 16.13 -1.40 -5.99
N VAL A 250 14.83 -1.67 -6.19
CA VAL A 250 14.21 -1.71 -7.53
C VAL A 250 14.16 -0.31 -8.15
N LEU A 251 13.74 0.71 -7.41
CA LEU A 251 13.63 2.08 -7.94
C LEU A 251 14.98 2.75 -8.18
N ALA A 252 16.01 2.41 -7.39
CA ALA A 252 17.39 2.85 -7.64
C ALA A 252 17.96 2.23 -8.94
N THR A 253 17.59 0.99 -9.25
CA THR A 253 18.10 0.26 -10.43
C THR A 253 17.26 0.53 -11.69
N ALA A 254 15.95 0.69 -11.54
CA ALA A 254 14.97 0.89 -12.61
C ALA A 254 14.07 2.11 -12.30
N PRO A 255 14.60 3.34 -12.37
CA PRO A 255 13.83 4.55 -12.12
C PRO A 255 12.66 4.70 -13.11
N GLY A 256 11.53 5.22 -12.62
CA GLY A 256 10.31 5.35 -13.43
C GLY A 256 9.54 4.04 -13.64
N THR A 257 9.86 2.99 -12.89
CA THR A 257 9.04 1.76 -12.82
C THR A 257 7.68 2.06 -12.18
N GLU A 258 6.59 1.70 -12.86
CA GLU A 258 5.22 1.80 -12.32
C GLU A 258 4.69 0.46 -11.78
N ARG A 259 5.24 -0.66 -12.26
CA ARG A 259 4.77 -2.00 -11.93
C ARG A 259 5.93 -2.93 -11.66
N VAL A 260 5.93 -3.54 -10.47
CA VAL A 260 6.85 -4.60 -10.08
C VAL A 260 6.04 -5.87 -9.91
N TYR A 261 6.34 -6.91 -10.69
CA TYR A 261 5.82 -8.25 -10.46
C TYR A 261 6.84 -9.04 -9.66
N ILE A 262 6.46 -9.54 -8.49
CA ILE A 262 7.35 -10.26 -7.58
C ILE A 262 7.02 -11.76 -7.62
N THR A 263 8.03 -12.59 -7.89
CA THR A 263 8.00 -14.04 -7.65
C THR A 263 8.84 -14.36 -6.42
N ALA A 264 8.37 -15.33 -5.61
CA ALA A 264 8.97 -15.72 -4.34
C ALA A 264 9.02 -17.25 -4.22
#